data_AF-A0A607KTR1-F1
#
_entry.id   AF-A0A607KTR1-F1
#
_cell.length_a   1.000
_cell.length_b   1.000
_cell.length_c   1.000
_cell.angle_alpha   90.00
_cell.angle_beta   90.00
_cell.angle_gamma   90.00
#
_symmetry.space_group_name_H-M   'P 1'
#
loop_
_entity.id
_entity.type
_entity.pdbx_description
1 polymer ?
#
loop_
_entity_poly.entity_id
_entity_poly.type
_entity_poly.pdbx_seq_one_letter_code
_entity_poly.pdbx_strand_id
1 'polypeptide(L)'
;MPRLLILVAVLLLSGCLTAPPKQAAKPTLMPRAQSYKDLTHLPAPTGKIFVSVYNIQDETGQFKPYPASNFSTAVPQSATAMLV
;
A
#
# COMPACT_ATOMS: atom_id res chain seq x y z
N MET A 1 -49.27 21.52 9.15
CA MET A 1 -48.01 22.14 9.63
C MET A 1 -47.04 21.14 10.28
N PRO A 2 -47.40 20.30 11.28
CA PRO A 2 -46.40 19.46 11.98
C PRO A 2 -45.84 18.30 11.13
N ARG A 3 -46.63 17.74 10.21
CA ARG A 3 -46.18 16.67 9.29
C ARG A 3 -45.08 17.12 8.32
N LEU A 4 -45.09 18.37 7.88
CA LEU A 4 -44.07 18.92 6.97
C LEU A 4 -42.72 19.06 7.69
N LEU A 5 -42.74 19.51 8.95
CA LEU A 5 -41.54 19.65 9.79
C LEU A 5 -40.87 18.30 10.07
N ILE A 6 -41.66 17.24 10.29
CA ILE A 6 -41.13 15.88 10.50
C ILE A 6 -40.42 15.36 9.24
N LEU A 7 -41.00 15.63 8.05
CA LEU A 7 -40.44 15.17 6.78
C LEU A 7 -39.11 15.87 6.44
N VAL A 8 -39.03 17.18 6.71
CA VAL A 8 -37.78 17.95 6.57
C VAL A 8 -36.71 17.49 7.57
N ALA A 9 -37.09 17.17 8.81
CA ALA A 9 -36.17 16.63 9.81
C ALA A 9 -35.58 15.27 9.40
N VAL A 10 -36.40 14.34 8.89
CA VAL A 10 -35.92 13.05 8.40
C VAL A 10 -34.94 13.20 7.24
N LEU A 11 -35.19 14.14 6.32
CA LEU A 11 -34.30 14.44 5.19
C LEU A 11 -32.93 14.98 5.64
N LEU A 12 -32.91 15.81 6.69
CA LEU A 12 -31.69 16.39 7.26
C LEU A 12 -30.84 15.35 8.01
N LEU A 13 -31.47 14.35 8.65
CA LEU A 13 -30.74 13.30 9.38
C LEU A 13 -30.10 12.24 8.46
N SER A 14 -30.63 12.02 7.24
CA SER A 14 -30.05 11.05 6.30
C SER A 14 -28.65 11.39 5.77
N GLY A 15 -28.20 12.65 5.88
CA GLY A 15 -26.88 13.08 5.41
C GLY A 15 -25.70 12.72 6.33
N CYS A 16 -25.95 12.33 7.58
CA CYS A 16 -24.87 12.07 8.55
C CYS A 16 -24.23 10.68 8.38
N LEU A 17 -24.92 9.74 7.72
CA LEU A 17 -24.46 8.35 7.53
C LEU A 17 -23.73 8.12 6.20
N THR A 18 -23.75 9.10 5.29
CA THR A 18 -23.12 8.98 3.95
C THR A 18 -21.66 9.43 3.94
N ALA A 19 -21.09 9.80 5.08
CA ALA A 19 -19.68 10.14 5.15
C ALA A 19 -18.82 8.88 4.94
N PRO A 20 -17.77 8.95 4.11
CA PRO A 20 -16.87 7.81 3.91
C PRO A 20 -16.21 7.42 5.25
N PRO A 21 -15.90 6.12 5.43
CA PRO A 21 -15.25 5.66 6.65
C PRO A 21 -13.91 6.38 6.83
N LYS A 22 -13.65 6.83 8.06
CA LYS A 22 -12.34 7.39 8.42
C LYS A 22 -11.26 6.31 8.32
N GLN A 23 -10.04 6.73 8.07
CA GLN A 23 -8.87 5.87 7.95
C GLN A 23 -8.74 4.93 9.15
N ALA A 24 -8.81 3.62 8.90
CA ALA A 24 -8.82 2.61 9.95
C ALA A 24 -7.48 2.42 10.67
N ALA A 25 -6.37 2.75 10.01
CA ALA A 25 -5.02 2.61 10.55
C ALA A 25 -4.15 3.82 10.20
N LYS A 26 -3.29 4.22 11.15
CA LYS A 26 -2.30 5.28 10.93
C LYS A 26 -1.19 4.79 9.98
N PRO A 27 -0.70 5.63 9.07
CA PRO A 27 0.43 5.27 8.21
C PRO A 27 1.70 5.15 9.06
N THR A 28 2.45 4.07 8.86
CA THR A 28 3.78 3.86 9.45
C THR A 28 4.76 3.52 8.34
N LEU A 29 6.07 3.67 8.61
CA LEU A 29 7.08 3.17 7.69
C LEU A 29 6.93 1.66 7.50
N MET A 30 7.32 1.17 6.32
CA MET A 30 7.26 -0.26 6.00
C MET A 30 8.05 -1.04 7.06
N PRO A 31 7.46 -2.07 7.68
CA PRO A 31 8.17 -2.90 8.64
C PRO A 31 9.33 -3.59 7.92
N ARG A 32 10.56 -3.38 8.40
CA ARG A 32 11.77 -3.95 7.82
C ARG A 32 12.25 -5.15 8.63
N ALA A 33 12.63 -6.22 7.94
CA ALA A 33 13.08 -7.48 8.54
C ALA A 33 14.52 -7.39 9.09
N GLN A 34 15.01 -8.49 9.68
CA GLN A 34 16.38 -8.59 10.21
C GLN A 34 17.44 -8.27 9.14
N SER A 35 17.22 -8.67 7.89
CA SER A 35 18.12 -8.37 6.76
C SER A 35 18.39 -6.87 6.60
N TYR A 36 17.44 -6.00 6.94
CA TYR A 36 17.66 -4.55 6.91
C TYR A 36 18.61 -4.09 8.01
N LYS A 37 18.53 -4.69 9.21
CA LYS A 37 19.47 -4.40 10.29
C LYS A 37 20.86 -4.82 9.87
N ASP A 38 21.02 -6.03 9.35
CA ASP A 38 22.32 -6.53 8.93
C ASP A 38 22.93 -5.67 7.81
N LEU A 39 22.11 -5.27 6.82
CA LEU A 39 22.54 -4.41 5.70
C LEU A 39 22.96 -3.01 6.15
N THR A 40 22.29 -2.44 7.15
CA THR A 40 22.62 -1.10 7.67
C THR A 40 23.82 -1.08 8.61
N HIS A 41 24.22 -2.24 9.15
CA HIS A 41 25.36 -2.38 10.05
C HIS A 41 26.61 -2.94 9.35
N LEU A 42 26.64 -2.92 8.01
CA LEU A 42 27.85 -3.25 7.25
C LEU A 42 28.98 -2.26 7.53
N PRO A 43 30.26 -2.72 7.49
CA PRO A 43 31.40 -1.85 7.69
C PRO A 43 31.43 -0.74 6.64
N ALA A 44 31.79 0.47 7.08
CA ALA A 44 31.86 1.61 6.18
C ALA A 44 32.96 1.38 5.11
N PRO A 45 32.65 1.61 3.82
CA PRO A 45 33.66 1.57 2.78
C PRO A 45 34.54 2.81 2.82
N THR A 46 35.71 2.77 2.18
CA THR A 46 36.58 3.95 2.01
C THR A 46 35.89 5.11 1.26
N GLY A 47 34.87 4.80 0.45
CA GLY A 47 34.05 5.78 -0.27
C GLY A 47 32.80 5.13 -0.87
N LYS A 48 31.81 5.94 -1.23
CA LYS A 48 30.59 5.46 -1.91
C LYS A 48 30.88 5.16 -3.38
N ILE A 49 30.32 4.05 -3.86
CA ILE A 49 30.44 3.62 -5.26
C ILE A 49 29.18 4.08 -6.01
N PHE A 50 29.36 4.70 -7.17
CA PHE A 50 28.24 5.06 -8.05
C PHE A 50 27.76 3.82 -8.81
N VAL A 51 26.45 3.57 -8.77
CA VAL A 51 25.82 2.42 -9.42
C VAL A 51 24.55 2.87 -10.15
N SER A 52 24.28 2.28 -11.30
CA SER A 52 23.00 2.39 -12.00
C SER A 52 22.33 1.02 -12.06
N VAL A 53 21.05 0.98 -11.72
CA VAL A 53 20.21 -0.21 -11.82
C VAL A 53 19.15 0.09 -12.87
N TYR A 54 19.09 -0.72 -13.92
CA TYR A 54 18.13 -0.52 -15.02
C TYR A 54 16.78 -1.14 -14.66
N ASN A 55 16.71 -2.47 -14.60
CA ASN A 55 15.47 -3.17 -14.29
C ASN A 55 15.75 -4.56 -13.71
N ILE A 56 14.98 -4.94 -12.68
CA ILE A 56 14.82 -6.31 -12.22
C ILE A 56 13.43 -6.77 -12.65
N GLN A 57 13.41 -7.60 -13.69
CA GLN A 57 12.19 -8.19 -14.21
C GLN A 57 11.79 -9.40 -13.36
N ASP A 58 10.48 -9.57 -13.17
CA ASP A 58 9.95 -10.79 -12.60
C ASP A 58 9.90 -11.90 -13.66
N GLU A 59 10.94 -12.73 -13.67
CA GLU A 59 11.07 -13.87 -14.59
C GLU A 59 10.43 -15.15 -14.02
N THR A 60 9.62 -15.07 -12.96
CA THR A 60 8.99 -16.27 -12.38
C THR A 60 7.85 -16.81 -13.25
N GLY A 61 7.20 -15.95 -14.04
CA GLY A 61 6.03 -16.32 -14.85
C GLY A 61 4.80 -16.71 -14.03
N GLN A 62 4.77 -16.41 -12.73
CA GLN A 62 3.72 -16.91 -11.83
C GLN A 62 2.58 -15.91 -11.60
N PHE A 63 1.36 -16.41 -11.63
CA PHE A 63 0.12 -15.68 -11.32
C PHE A 63 -0.58 -16.27 -10.09
N LYS A 64 -1.41 -15.47 -9.43
CA LYS A 64 -2.18 -15.92 -8.27
C LYS A 64 -3.30 -16.87 -8.68
N PRO A 65 -3.59 -17.92 -7.89
CA PRO A 65 -4.73 -18.80 -8.14
C PRO A 65 -6.06 -18.10 -7.84
N TYR A 66 -7.16 -18.70 -8.30
CA TYR A 66 -8.53 -18.28 -7.95
C TYR A 66 -8.67 -18.16 -6.42
N PRO A 67 -9.30 -17.09 -5.86
CA PRO A 67 -10.21 -16.11 -6.47
C PRO A 67 -9.54 -14.81 -6.97
N ALA A 68 -8.22 -14.76 -7.07
CA ALA A 68 -7.53 -13.57 -7.58
C ALA A 68 -7.82 -13.34 -9.08
N SER A 69 -7.64 -12.10 -9.54
CA SER A 69 -7.71 -11.79 -10.96
C SER A 69 -6.60 -12.52 -11.71
N ASN A 70 -6.90 -13.05 -12.90
CA ASN A 70 -5.92 -13.72 -13.76
C ASN A 70 -4.72 -12.83 -14.15
N PHE A 71 -4.85 -11.50 -14.03
CA PHE A 71 -3.75 -10.55 -14.27
C PHE A 71 -2.89 -10.28 -13.02
N SER A 72 -3.26 -10.83 -11.86
CA SER A 72 -2.51 -10.63 -10.62
C SER A 72 -1.30 -11.55 -10.57
N THR A 73 -0.10 -10.97 -10.66
CA THR A 73 1.16 -11.70 -10.49
C THR A 73 1.29 -12.22 -9.05
N ALA A 74 1.94 -13.38 -8.89
CA ALA A 74 2.23 -13.95 -7.58
C ALA A 74 3.29 -13.12 -6.84
N VAL A 75 4.25 -12.56 -7.58
CA VAL A 75 5.37 -11.75 -7.07
C VAL A 75 5.13 -10.27 -7.42
N PRO A 76 5.41 -9.32 -6.51
CA PRO A 76 5.28 -7.89 -6.79
C PRO A 76 6.32 -7.42 -7.82
N GLN A 77 5.89 -6.56 -8.75
CA GLN A 77 6.74 -6.00 -9.81
C GLN A 77 7.62 -4.82 -9.35
N SER A 78 7.79 -4.64 -8.05
CA SER A 78 8.52 -3.51 -7.45
C SER A 78 9.96 -3.86 -7.06
N ALA A 79 10.49 -5.00 -7.51
CA ALA A 79 11.83 -5.48 -7.16
C ALA A 79 12.92 -4.43 -7.48
N THR A 80 12.83 -3.76 -8.62
CA THR A 80 13.79 -2.69 -9.01
C THR A 80 13.83 -1.56 -7.99
N ALA A 81 12.68 -1.09 -7.52
CA ALA A 81 12.59 -0.02 -6.52
C ALA A 81 12.97 -0.47 -5.11
N MET A 82 12.95 -1.78 -4.84
CA MET A 82 13.43 -2.33 -3.57
C MET A 82 14.97 -2.49 -3.54
N LEU A 83 15.61 -2.67 -4.70
CA LEU A 83 17.07 -2.77 -4.79
C LEU A 83 17.76 -1.40 -4.68
N VAL A 84 17.16 -0.36 -5.26
CA VAL A 84 17.69 1.02 -5.29
C VAL A 84 17.46 1.72 -3.96
#